data_AF-K5ZEP5-F1
#
_entry.id   AF-K5ZEP5-F1
#
_cell.length_a   1.000
_cell.length_b   1.000
_cell.length_c   1.000
_cell.angle_alpha   90.00
_cell.angle_beta   90.00
_cell.angle_gamma   90.00
#
_symmetry.space_group_name_H-M   'P 1'
#
loop_
_entity.id
_entity.type
_entity.pdbx_description
1 polymer ?
#
loop_
_entity_poly.entity_id
_entity_poly.type
_entity_poly.pdbx_seq_one_letter_code
_entity_poly.pdbx_strand_id
1 'polypeptide(L)'
;MLNRLKHLFGDKKNKEFGINNITPIEKIAPKEQIDLIRFFKNELPDSKGRYHKDILQFNHEQIEYNHDFIQWILPTIDKSQFHPEAPTIDGHFKEQLQHDDLAKSNYCKTCQLYLNYIGFHCNKRRIQCQITGRLYELPFHNQLRITRMLNSLNQVGNNQCSTNLYHAIISEIKPDSDKINNSTLEYWAKTQRINRNCNILIGAIAGDIIGSIYEFNPIKSIDFPLFKEHSRFTDDTVMTIANADWLLTGDSLSGIMLDYGNRYPRAGYGKSFYNWLQKDIPQPYNSFGNGSAMRVSPVGWVLDTLEETLKKAKESAEITHNHPEGIKGAQATAACIYLARTGKSKQEIKGYIESTFGYNLSRTCDEIRIAYQFDVTCQGSVPESIIAFLESKDFEDAIRLAISLGGDADTMGAITGSIAEAYYRNVPDHIKEEILKRLPEEFINVMEKFYKKFIMKNDDKFSDKNKSNQ
;
A
#
# COMPACT_ATOMS: atom_id res chain seq x y z
N MET A 1 41.57 16.82 -9.91
CA MET A 1 40.47 16.17 -9.14
C MET A 1 39.45 17.16 -8.57
N LEU A 2 39.71 18.48 -8.60
CA LEU A 2 38.75 19.55 -8.25
C LEU A 2 38.04 20.21 -9.46
N ASN A 3 38.19 19.68 -10.67
CA ASN A 3 37.60 20.22 -11.91
C ASN A 3 36.70 19.21 -12.67
N ARG A 4 36.18 18.17 -12.01
CA ARG A 4 35.23 17.20 -12.61
C ARG A 4 33.87 17.11 -11.91
N LEU A 5 33.46 18.17 -11.21
CA LEU A 5 32.12 18.33 -10.62
C LEU A 5 31.29 19.46 -11.27
N LYS A 6 31.74 20.03 -12.38
CA LYS A 6 31.06 21.14 -13.07
C LYS A 6 30.04 20.72 -14.14
N HIS A 7 29.91 19.43 -14.45
CA HIS A 7 29.07 18.99 -15.58
C HIS A 7 27.71 18.36 -15.18
N LEU A 8 27.40 18.31 -13.88
CA LEU A 8 26.14 17.79 -13.33
C LEU A 8 25.18 18.88 -12.85
N PHE A 9 25.60 20.14 -12.89
CA PHE A 9 24.80 21.28 -12.44
C PHE A 9 24.89 22.37 -13.50
N GLY A 10 23.80 22.57 -14.24
CA GLY A 10 23.72 23.59 -15.27
C GLY A 10 23.99 24.99 -14.71
N ASP A 11 24.84 25.73 -15.41
CA ASP A 11 25.11 27.14 -15.18
C ASP A 11 23.82 27.97 -15.27
N LYS A 12 23.41 28.58 -14.15
CA LYS A 12 22.84 29.93 -14.16
C LYS A 12 23.59 30.80 -13.18
N LYS A 13 24.28 31.79 -13.74
CA LYS A 13 25.11 32.80 -13.10
C LYS A 13 24.41 33.45 -11.89
N ASN A 14 25.19 33.66 -10.84
CA ASN A 14 24.95 34.59 -9.75
C ASN A 14 24.40 35.94 -10.26
N LYS A 15 23.21 36.30 -9.80
CA LYS A 15 22.85 37.70 -9.55
C LYS A 15 22.74 37.86 -8.04
N GLU A 16 23.52 38.80 -7.50
CA GLU A 16 23.31 39.35 -6.17
C GLU A 16 21.83 39.68 -5.99
N PHE A 17 21.19 39.12 -4.96
CA PHE A 17 19.96 39.67 -4.41
C PHE A 17 20.06 39.67 -2.90
N GLY A 18 19.87 40.86 -2.36
CA GLY A 18 20.00 41.15 -0.95
C GLY A 18 18.99 40.42 -0.09
N ILE A 19 19.26 40.55 1.20
CA ILE A 19 18.37 40.29 2.33
C ILE A 19 16.92 40.62 1.93
N ASN A 20 16.03 39.62 2.07
CA ASN A 20 14.57 39.59 1.79
C ASN A 20 14.15 38.72 0.59
N ASN A 21 14.21 37.40 0.73
CA ASN A 21 13.33 36.46 0.00
C ASN A 21 13.16 35.16 0.79
N ILE A 22 12.21 35.17 1.73
CA ILE A 22 11.64 33.97 2.35
C ILE A 22 10.74 33.29 1.30
N THR A 23 10.91 31.99 1.07
CA THR A 23 10.07 31.24 0.12
C THR A 23 8.63 31.13 0.62
N PRO A 24 7.61 31.05 -0.26
CA PRO A 24 6.20 30.99 0.13
C PRO A 24 5.81 29.81 1.05
N ILE A 25 6.64 28.76 1.09
CA ILE A 25 6.39 27.50 1.81
C ILE A 25 6.64 27.66 3.33
N GLU A 26 7.45 28.63 3.76
CA GLU A 26 7.66 28.90 5.19
C GLU A 26 6.40 29.47 5.89
N LYS A 27 5.35 29.84 5.15
CA LYS A 27 4.13 30.45 5.72
C LYS A 27 3.08 29.47 6.24
N ILE A 28 3.19 28.15 6.01
CA ILE A 28 2.11 27.18 6.34
C ILE A 28 2.62 25.93 7.08
N ALA A 29 3.94 25.71 7.22
CA ALA A 29 4.45 24.53 7.91
C ALA A 29 4.12 24.55 9.43
N PRO A 30 3.67 23.43 10.02
CA PRO A 30 3.45 23.35 11.46
C PRO A 30 4.71 23.70 12.26
N LYS A 31 4.55 24.39 13.39
CA LYS A 31 5.67 24.88 14.22
C LYS A 31 6.69 23.79 14.56
N GLU A 32 6.21 22.58 14.89
CA GLU A 32 7.07 21.44 15.23
C GLU A 32 8.04 21.07 14.10
N GLN A 33 7.63 21.19 12.84
CA GLN A 33 8.46 20.86 11.67
C GLN A 33 9.56 21.90 11.47
N ILE A 34 9.20 23.18 11.63
CA ILE A 34 10.14 24.29 11.55
C ILE A 34 11.19 24.16 12.66
N ASP A 35 10.75 23.89 13.90
CA ASP A 35 11.63 23.73 15.05
C ASP A 35 12.62 22.57 14.88
N LEU A 36 12.17 21.45 14.28
CA LEU A 36 13.03 20.31 13.99
C LEU A 36 14.09 20.61 12.91
N ILE A 37 13.72 21.33 11.83
CA ILE A 37 14.71 21.80 10.83
C ILE A 37 15.74 22.72 11.50
N ARG A 38 15.29 23.68 12.32
CA ARG A 38 16.17 24.58 13.06
C ARG A 38 17.09 23.84 14.03
N PHE A 39 16.62 22.76 14.65
CA PHE A 39 17.46 21.87 15.45
C PHE A 39 18.59 21.26 14.61
N PHE A 40 18.29 20.66 13.45
CA PHE A 40 19.32 20.14 12.54
C PHE A 40 20.28 21.22 12.04
N LYS A 41 19.85 22.48 11.94
CA LYS A 41 20.71 23.62 11.59
C LYS A 41 21.52 24.18 12.76
N ASN A 42 21.38 23.64 13.97
CA ASN A 42 21.98 24.16 15.20
C ASN A 42 21.47 25.55 15.63
N GLU A 43 20.26 25.91 15.24
CA GLU A 43 19.62 27.19 15.57
C GLU A 43 18.67 27.09 16.77
N LEU A 44 18.24 25.87 17.11
CA LEU A 44 17.36 25.55 18.23
C LEU A 44 17.89 24.32 18.98
N PRO A 45 17.95 24.33 20.32
CA PRO A 45 18.29 23.13 21.09
C PRO A 45 17.09 22.18 21.21
N ASP A 46 17.36 20.94 21.61
CA ASP A 46 16.32 19.99 22.01
C ASP A 46 15.66 20.36 23.36
N SER A 47 14.73 19.54 23.81
CA SER A 47 14.00 19.74 25.09
C SER A 47 14.88 19.75 26.34
N LYS A 48 16.16 19.34 26.24
CA LYS A 48 17.15 19.37 27.32
C LYS A 48 18.20 20.46 27.14
N GLY A 49 18.06 21.32 26.15
CA GLY A 49 19.00 22.41 25.90
C GLY A 49 20.25 21.99 25.11
N ARG A 50 20.27 20.80 24.50
CA ARG A 50 21.41 20.31 23.70
C ARG A 50 21.24 20.74 22.25
N TYR A 51 22.28 21.29 21.64
CA TYR A 51 22.29 21.53 20.21
C TYR A 51 22.68 20.26 19.46
N HIS A 52 22.26 20.14 18.20
CA HIS A 52 22.57 18.99 17.34
C HIS A 52 24.08 18.66 17.29
N LYS A 53 24.93 19.68 17.19
CA LYS A 53 26.39 19.58 17.19
C LYS A 53 26.96 18.96 18.46
N ASP A 54 26.30 19.16 19.60
CA ASP A 54 26.74 18.64 20.90
C ASP A 54 26.42 17.14 20.96
N ILE A 55 25.23 16.75 20.48
CA ILE A 55 24.82 15.34 20.36
C ILE A 55 25.73 14.57 19.40
N LEU A 56 26.18 15.19 18.30
CA LEU A 56 27.13 14.58 17.38
C LEU A 56 28.49 14.23 18.00
N GLN A 57 28.83 14.76 19.17
CA GLN A 57 30.06 14.43 19.90
C GLN A 57 29.86 13.32 20.94
N PHE A 58 28.66 12.74 21.06
CA PHE A 58 28.41 11.71 22.06
C PHE A 58 29.19 10.43 21.77
N ASN A 59 29.79 9.88 22.82
CA ASN A 59 30.39 8.55 22.79
C ASN A 59 29.32 7.45 22.96
N HIS A 60 29.71 6.18 22.84
CA HIS A 60 28.78 5.05 22.94
C HIS A 60 28.06 4.97 24.30
N GLU A 61 28.74 5.33 25.38
CA GLU A 61 28.16 5.33 26.73
C GLU A 61 27.08 6.41 26.87
N GLN A 62 27.35 7.61 26.37
CA GLN A 62 26.39 8.71 26.36
C GLN A 62 25.17 8.40 25.49
N ILE A 63 25.35 7.74 24.35
CA ILE A 63 24.23 7.30 23.50
C ILE A 63 23.40 6.22 24.20
N GLU A 64 24.04 5.32 24.93
CA GLU A 64 23.33 4.24 25.60
C GLU A 64 22.55 4.71 26.83
N TYR A 65 23.12 5.60 27.64
CA TYR A 65 22.47 6.09 28.87
C TYR A 65 21.51 7.26 28.67
N ASN A 66 21.57 7.99 27.55
CA ASN A 66 20.64 9.07 27.24
C ASN A 66 19.71 8.70 26.09
N HIS A 67 18.41 8.72 26.33
CA HIS A 67 17.40 8.18 25.39
C HIS A 67 16.51 9.28 24.79
N ASP A 68 16.50 10.44 25.43
CA ASP A 68 15.59 11.57 25.19
C ASP A 68 15.87 12.34 23.90
N PHE A 69 17.08 12.25 23.36
CA PHE A 69 17.43 12.85 22.07
C PHE A 69 17.12 11.95 20.86
N ILE A 70 16.81 10.66 21.06
CA ILE A 70 16.74 9.69 19.97
C ILE A 70 15.68 10.09 18.93
N GLN A 71 14.50 10.56 19.34
CA GLN A 71 13.48 11.02 18.39
C GLN A 71 13.86 12.34 17.71
N TRP A 72 14.60 13.23 18.37
CA TRP A 72 15.08 14.46 17.73
C TRP A 72 16.03 14.16 16.57
N ILE A 73 16.88 13.14 16.72
CA ILE A 73 17.88 12.79 15.73
C ILE A 73 17.35 11.77 14.69
N LEU A 74 16.44 10.88 15.10
CA LEU A 74 15.76 9.90 14.25
C LEU A 74 14.23 10.09 14.33
N PRO A 75 13.73 11.20 13.78
CA PRO A 75 12.32 11.55 13.89
C PRO A 75 11.43 10.63 13.06
N THR A 76 10.21 10.42 13.54
CA THR A 76 9.16 9.62 12.88
C THR A 76 7.81 10.32 12.96
N ILE A 77 6.85 9.90 12.13
CA ILE A 77 5.45 10.35 12.21
C ILE A 77 4.82 9.98 13.56
N ASP A 78 5.27 8.87 14.17
CA ASP A 78 4.76 8.39 15.45
C ASP A 78 5.38 9.16 16.63
N LYS A 79 4.55 9.58 17.58
CA LYS A 79 5.01 10.18 18.85
C LYS A 79 5.77 9.16 19.70
N SER A 80 6.81 9.61 20.40
CA SER A 80 7.49 8.78 21.40
C SER A 80 6.58 8.55 22.59
N GLN A 81 6.47 7.29 23.03
CA GLN A 81 5.79 6.93 24.27
C GLN A 81 6.55 7.38 25.53
N PHE A 82 7.86 7.61 25.41
CA PHE A 82 8.73 7.98 26.53
C PHE A 82 9.07 9.47 26.56
N HIS A 83 9.04 10.13 25.40
CA HIS A 83 9.45 11.53 25.20
C HIS A 83 8.44 12.26 24.31
N PRO A 84 7.20 12.47 24.78
CA PRO A 84 6.12 13.06 23.98
C PRO A 84 6.41 14.50 23.54
N GLU A 85 7.39 15.17 24.16
CA GLU A 85 7.87 16.50 23.80
C GLU A 85 8.76 16.53 22.55
N ALA A 86 9.25 15.37 22.09
CA ALA A 86 10.07 15.30 20.88
C ALA A 86 9.20 15.45 19.62
N PRO A 87 9.59 16.29 18.64
CA PRO A 87 8.80 16.53 17.43
C PRO A 87 8.51 15.25 16.62
N THR A 88 7.34 15.20 15.99
CA THR A 88 7.02 14.23 14.93
C THR A 88 7.22 14.85 13.56
N ILE A 89 7.30 14.04 12.50
CA ILE A 89 7.46 14.53 11.12
C ILE A 89 6.19 14.35 10.28
N ASP A 90 6.11 15.09 9.18
CA ASP A 90 5.06 14.99 8.16
C ASP A 90 5.64 15.24 6.75
N GLY A 91 4.76 15.40 5.75
CA GLY A 91 5.16 15.73 4.38
C GLY A 91 5.92 17.06 4.25
N HIS A 92 5.59 18.07 5.06
CA HIS A 92 6.27 19.38 5.02
C HIS A 92 7.71 19.26 5.50
N PHE A 93 7.97 18.51 6.58
CA PHE A 93 9.34 18.29 7.04
C PHE A 93 10.18 17.55 6.01
N LYS A 94 9.61 16.50 5.41
CA LYS A 94 10.29 15.75 4.33
C LYS A 94 10.70 16.69 3.20
N GLU A 95 9.80 17.55 2.75
CA GLU A 95 10.08 18.52 1.69
C GLU A 95 11.15 19.55 2.12
N GLN A 96 11.03 20.13 3.31
CA GLN A 96 12.00 21.10 3.85
C GLN A 96 13.40 20.49 4.00
N LEU A 97 13.51 19.30 4.59
CA LEU A 97 14.77 18.60 4.74
C LEU A 97 15.42 18.27 3.38
N GLN A 98 14.62 18.03 2.34
CA GLN A 98 15.15 17.75 1.00
C GLN A 98 15.74 18.99 0.32
N HIS A 99 15.26 20.19 0.66
CA HIS A 99 15.66 21.48 0.07
C HIS A 99 16.66 22.29 0.92
N ASP A 100 16.89 21.94 2.18
CA ASP A 100 17.91 22.57 3.04
C ASP A 100 19.17 21.68 3.13
N ASP A 101 20.22 22.06 2.39
CA ASP A 101 21.47 21.30 2.32
C ASP A 101 22.18 21.15 3.68
N LEU A 102 22.08 22.15 4.56
CA LEU A 102 22.73 22.11 5.87
C LEU A 102 22.00 21.14 6.80
N ALA A 103 20.67 21.26 6.90
CA ALA A 103 19.84 20.37 7.71
C ALA A 103 19.98 18.91 7.23
N LYS A 104 19.94 18.70 5.90
CA LYS A 104 20.14 17.38 5.28
C LYS A 104 21.51 16.79 5.59
N SER A 105 22.57 17.59 5.47
CA SER A 105 23.94 17.15 5.81
C SER A 105 24.03 16.73 7.28
N ASN A 106 23.42 17.49 8.18
CA ASN A 106 23.43 17.22 9.61
C ASN A 106 22.57 16.01 10.00
N TYR A 107 21.42 15.79 9.35
CA TYR A 107 20.66 14.54 9.46
C TYR A 107 21.50 13.32 9.04
N CYS A 108 22.24 13.41 7.93
CA CYS A 108 23.15 12.34 7.51
C CYS A 108 24.25 12.04 8.54
N LYS A 109 24.81 13.07 9.19
CA LYS A 109 25.80 12.89 10.27
C LYS A 109 25.20 12.17 11.47
N THR A 110 23.96 12.47 11.81
CA THR A 110 23.21 11.75 12.84
C THR A 110 23.03 10.26 12.49
N CYS A 111 22.63 9.96 11.24
CA CYS A 111 22.55 8.57 10.81
C CYS A 111 23.90 7.87 10.95
N GLN A 112 25.00 8.55 10.58
CA GLN A 112 26.35 8.00 10.73
C GLN A 112 26.74 7.76 12.19
N LEU A 113 26.41 8.69 13.09
CA LEU A 113 26.63 8.53 14.54
C LEU A 113 25.94 7.25 15.05
N TYR A 114 24.66 7.09 14.71
CA TYR A 114 23.87 5.96 15.18
C TYR A 114 24.31 4.63 14.53
N LEU A 115 24.67 4.64 13.24
CA LEU A 115 25.27 3.48 12.57
C LEU A 115 26.54 3.02 13.29
N ASN A 116 27.46 3.94 13.57
CA ASN A 116 28.71 3.63 14.26
C ASN A 116 28.42 3.02 15.64
N TYR A 117 27.45 3.58 16.37
CA TYR A 117 27.03 3.08 17.68
C TYR A 117 26.56 1.61 17.65
N ILE A 118 25.77 1.25 16.65
CA ILE A 118 25.26 -0.13 16.46
C ILE A 118 26.28 -1.06 15.77
N GLY A 119 27.49 -0.58 15.47
CA GLY A 119 28.60 -1.38 14.91
C GLY A 119 28.66 -1.41 13.39
N PHE A 120 28.01 -0.48 12.70
CA PHE A 120 27.97 -0.37 11.24
C PHE A 120 28.61 0.93 10.76
N HIS A 121 29.04 0.96 9.49
CA HIS A 121 29.58 2.16 8.86
C HIS A 121 29.09 2.32 7.43
N CYS A 122 28.94 3.55 6.96
CA CYS A 122 28.52 3.86 5.59
C CYS A 122 29.67 4.50 4.81
N ASN A 123 30.14 3.83 3.75
CA ASN A 123 31.14 4.36 2.83
C ASN A 123 30.60 4.35 1.40
N LYS A 124 30.56 5.52 0.73
CA LYS A 124 30.18 5.68 -0.68
C LYS A 124 28.93 4.87 -1.07
N ARG A 125 27.92 4.86 -0.18
CA ARG A 125 26.61 4.17 -0.29
C ARG A 125 26.55 2.69 0.12
N ARG A 126 27.64 2.09 0.56
CA ARG A 126 27.65 0.73 1.15
C ARG A 126 27.64 0.83 2.66
N ILE A 127 26.67 0.15 3.29
CA ILE A 127 26.62 -0.05 4.73
C ILE A 127 27.24 -1.41 5.03
N GLN A 128 28.23 -1.43 5.92
CA GLN A 128 28.99 -2.63 6.27
C GLN A 128 29.10 -2.75 7.78
N CYS A 129 29.04 -3.99 8.28
CA CYS A 129 29.36 -4.28 9.67
C CYS A 129 30.86 -4.03 9.91
N GLN A 130 31.17 -3.29 10.97
CA GLN A 130 32.55 -3.06 11.43
C GLN A 130 32.86 -3.81 12.72
N ILE A 131 31.85 -4.04 13.57
CA ILE A 131 31.99 -4.71 14.85
C ILE A 131 31.03 -5.91 14.87
N THR A 132 31.52 -7.05 14.39
CA THR A 132 30.73 -8.30 14.38
C THR A 132 30.30 -8.65 15.80
N GLY A 133 29.01 -8.95 15.95
CA GLY A 133 28.43 -9.34 17.23
C GLY A 133 27.94 -8.19 18.11
N ARG A 134 28.23 -6.93 17.75
CA ARG A 134 27.79 -5.73 18.48
C ARG A 134 26.28 -5.70 18.73
N LEU A 135 25.49 -6.09 17.74
CA LEU A 135 24.03 -6.16 17.86
C LEU A 135 23.54 -7.05 19.01
N TYR A 136 24.30 -8.09 19.38
CA TYR A 136 23.95 -9.02 20.46
C TYR A 136 24.42 -8.56 21.86
N GLU A 137 25.26 -7.53 21.92
CA GLU A 137 25.73 -6.91 23.16
C GLU A 137 24.82 -5.77 23.60
N LEU A 138 24.11 -5.16 22.66
CA LEU A 138 23.20 -4.06 22.93
C LEU A 138 21.98 -4.52 23.73
N PRO A 139 21.55 -3.75 24.75
CA PRO A 139 20.30 -4.01 25.44
C PRO A 139 19.09 -3.98 24.51
N PHE A 140 18.06 -4.75 24.86
CA PHE A 140 16.89 -5.00 24.01
C PHE A 140 16.20 -3.74 23.46
N HIS A 141 16.14 -2.65 24.24
CA HIS A 141 15.51 -1.41 23.80
C HIS A 141 16.18 -0.77 22.56
N ASN A 142 17.44 -1.10 22.27
CA ASN A 142 18.13 -0.67 21.05
C ASN A 142 17.52 -1.27 19.78
N GLN A 143 16.80 -2.40 19.88
CA GLN A 143 16.06 -2.98 18.76
C GLN A 143 14.94 -2.03 18.28
N LEU A 144 14.23 -1.41 19.22
CA LEU A 144 13.21 -0.38 18.92
C LEU A 144 13.82 0.87 18.29
N ARG A 145 15.02 1.25 18.72
CA ARG A 145 15.74 2.40 18.14
C ARG A 145 16.25 2.11 16.72
N ILE A 146 16.67 0.87 16.42
CA ILE A 146 16.97 0.42 15.05
C ILE A 146 15.71 0.50 14.18
N THR A 147 14.56 0.02 14.66
CA THR A 147 13.28 0.16 13.96
C THR A 147 12.98 1.63 13.66
N ARG A 148 13.20 2.52 14.63
CA ARG A 148 13.05 3.97 14.47
C ARG A 148 14.00 4.55 13.42
N MET A 149 15.25 4.08 13.36
CA MET A 149 16.19 4.49 12.31
C MET A 149 15.70 4.09 10.92
N LEU A 150 15.28 2.84 10.74
CA LEU A 150 14.75 2.34 9.46
C LEU A 150 13.51 3.12 9.02
N ASN A 151 12.59 3.39 9.95
CA ASN A 151 11.39 4.19 9.69
C ASN A 151 11.72 5.65 9.38
N SER A 152 12.61 6.28 10.16
CA SER A 152 13.03 7.67 9.93
C SER A 152 13.62 7.82 8.52
N LEU A 153 14.53 6.94 8.13
CA LEU A 153 15.13 6.94 6.79
C LEU A 153 14.06 6.85 5.69
N ASN A 154 13.03 6.01 5.87
CA ASN A 154 11.95 5.87 4.88
C ASN A 154 11.06 7.13 4.83
N GLN A 155 10.65 7.62 6.00
CA GLN A 155 9.70 8.73 6.10
C GLN A 155 10.31 10.05 5.60
N VAL A 156 11.63 10.24 5.68
CA VAL A 156 12.33 11.38 5.06
C VAL A 156 12.69 11.17 3.58
N GLY A 157 12.36 10.00 3.00
CA GLY A 157 12.59 9.68 1.59
C GLY A 157 13.97 9.09 1.26
N ASN A 158 14.74 8.63 2.24
CA ASN A 158 16.02 7.93 2.07
C ASN A 158 15.86 6.39 2.04
N ASN A 159 14.84 5.91 1.33
CA ASN A 159 14.40 4.52 1.26
C ASN A 159 15.54 3.53 0.97
N GLN A 160 16.38 3.83 -0.02
CA GLN A 160 17.50 2.96 -0.40
C GLN A 160 18.53 2.79 0.74
N CYS A 161 18.73 3.84 1.54
CA CYS A 161 19.63 3.78 2.70
C CYS A 161 19.06 2.85 3.77
N SER A 162 17.76 2.94 4.05
CA SER A 162 17.06 2.03 4.97
C SER A 162 17.15 0.58 4.50
N THR A 163 16.94 0.32 3.21
CA THR A 163 17.07 -1.03 2.63
C THR A 163 18.49 -1.58 2.73
N ASN A 164 19.50 -0.76 2.43
CA ASN A 164 20.89 -1.17 2.59
C ASN A 164 21.23 -1.48 4.06
N LEU A 165 20.71 -0.69 5.00
CA LEU A 165 20.91 -0.92 6.43
C LEU A 165 20.23 -2.20 6.87
N TYR A 166 18.97 -2.40 6.49
CA TYR A 166 18.22 -3.62 6.80
C TYR A 166 18.99 -4.86 6.35
N HIS A 167 19.44 -4.91 5.09
CA HIS A 167 20.18 -6.06 4.59
C HIS A 167 21.51 -6.27 5.31
N ALA A 168 22.24 -5.20 5.64
CA ALA A 168 23.47 -5.30 6.40
C ALA A 168 23.23 -5.84 7.83
N ILE A 169 22.12 -5.45 8.46
CA ILE A 169 21.72 -5.97 9.77
C ILE A 169 21.37 -7.46 9.65
N ILE A 170 20.48 -7.83 8.73
CA ILE A 170 20.05 -9.22 8.56
C ILE A 170 21.22 -10.16 8.25
N SER A 171 22.22 -9.72 7.47
CA SER A 171 23.40 -10.56 7.17
C SER A 171 24.26 -10.88 8.39
N GLU A 172 24.16 -10.11 9.48
CA GLU A 172 24.88 -10.35 10.73
C GLU A 172 24.08 -11.20 11.74
N ILE A 173 22.80 -11.47 11.44
CA ILE A 173 21.91 -12.25 12.32
C ILE A 173 22.18 -13.74 12.13
N LYS A 174 22.51 -14.42 13.24
CA LYS A 174 22.73 -15.86 13.29
C LYS A 174 21.37 -16.57 13.36
N PRO A 175 21.11 -17.60 12.54
CA PRO A 175 19.83 -18.31 12.50
C PRO A 175 19.31 -18.82 13.85
N ASP A 176 20.22 -19.21 14.75
CA ASP A 176 19.89 -19.83 16.04
C ASP A 176 20.04 -18.88 17.26
N SER A 177 19.94 -17.56 17.05
CA SER A 177 20.11 -16.58 18.14
C SER A 177 18.78 -16.12 18.74
N ASP A 178 18.54 -16.46 20.01
CA ASP A 178 17.36 -16.00 20.77
C ASP A 178 17.43 -14.53 21.22
N LYS A 179 18.54 -13.83 20.93
CA LYS A 179 18.76 -12.45 21.38
C LYS A 179 17.98 -11.41 20.57
N ILE A 180 17.62 -11.72 19.32
CA ILE A 180 16.75 -10.90 18.48
C ILE A 180 15.53 -11.76 18.16
N ASN A 181 14.37 -11.38 18.70
CA ASN A 181 13.17 -12.19 18.55
C ASN A 181 12.53 -12.03 17.15
N ASN A 182 11.72 -13.02 16.77
CA ASN A 182 11.04 -13.04 15.46
C ASN A 182 10.13 -11.82 15.25
N SER A 183 9.49 -11.30 16.30
CA SER A 183 8.65 -10.11 16.18
C SER A 183 9.45 -8.88 15.77
N THR A 184 10.67 -8.70 16.27
CA THR A 184 11.58 -7.61 15.84
C THR A 184 11.98 -7.77 14.38
N LEU A 185 12.30 -8.99 13.94
CA LEU A 185 12.61 -9.27 12.53
C LEU A 185 11.43 -8.92 11.62
N GLU A 186 10.21 -9.28 12.02
CA GLU A 186 8.99 -8.91 11.30
C GLU A 186 8.79 -7.39 11.25
N TYR A 187 9.02 -6.67 12.34
CA TYR A 187 8.95 -5.20 12.34
C TYR A 187 9.97 -4.58 11.40
N TRP A 188 11.23 -5.04 11.42
CA TRP A 188 12.26 -4.55 10.50
C TRP A 188 11.91 -4.88 9.05
N ALA A 189 11.43 -6.09 8.76
CA ALA A 189 10.96 -6.45 7.42
C ALA A 189 9.80 -5.55 6.96
N LYS A 190 8.83 -5.25 7.84
CA LYS A 190 7.72 -4.33 7.56
C LYS A 190 8.20 -2.94 7.18
N THR A 191 9.26 -2.42 7.80
CA THR A 191 9.82 -1.10 7.42
C THR A 191 10.24 -1.08 5.94
N GLN A 192 10.66 -2.21 5.38
CA GLN A 192 11.09 -2.29 3.98
C GLN A 192 9.93 -2.42 2.98
N ARG A 193 8.71 -2.73 3.46
CA ARG A 193 7.52 -2.87 2.61
C ARG A 193 7.07 -1.53 2.02
N ILE A 194 7.28 -0.43 2.76
CA ILE A 194 6.98 0.95 2.33
C ILE A 194 7.93 1.39 1.19
N ASN A 195 9.08 0.73 1.04
CA ASN A 195 10.13 1.11 0.08
C ASN A 195 10.10 0.33 -1.24
N ARG A 196 9.34 -0.76 -1.31
CA ARG A 196 9.15 -1.42 -2.60
C ARG A 196 8.28 -0.46 -3.42
N ASN A 197 8.73 -0.11 -4.63
CA ASN A 197 7.80 0.16 -5.73
C ASN A 197 7.06 -1.17 -6.00
N CYS A 198 6.19 -1.53 -5.06
CA CYS A 198 5.41 -2.73 -5.02
C CYS A 198 4.23 -2.47 -5.94
N ASN A 199 4.46 -2.69 -7.23
CA ASN A 199 3.39 -2.60 -8.19
C ASN A 199 2.58 -3.89 -8.08
N ILE A 200 1.41 -3.77 -7.45
CA ILE A 200 0.40 -4.81 -7.35
C ILE A 200 -0.93 -4.23 -7.82
N LEU A 201 -1.82 -5.08 -8.31
CA LEU A 201 -3.22 -4.70 -8.48
C LEU A 201 -3.83 -4.63 -7.09
N ILE A 202 -4.24 -3.44 -6.67
CA ILE A 202 -4.67 -3.16 -5.31
C ILE A 202 -6.11 -2.69 -5.24
N GLY A 203 -6.77 -2.43 -6.38
CA GLY A 203 -8.11 -1.86 -6.42
C GLY A 203 -9.14 -2.69 -5.66
N ALA A 204 -9.20 -3.99 -5.94
CA ALA A 204 -10.09 -4.91 -5.23
C ALA A 204 -9.76 -5.00 -3.74
N ILE A 205 -8.47 -5.13 -3.42
CA ILE A 205 -7.97 -5.26 -2.05
C ILE A 205 -8.27 -4.00 -1.24
N ALA A 206 -8.10 -2.82 -1.84
CA ALA A 206 -8.39 -1.55 -1.19
C ALA A 206 -9.88 -1.41 -0.89
N GLY A 207 -10.72 -1.79 -1.84
CA GLY A 207 -12.17 -1.81 -1.66
C GLY A 207 -12.63 -2.72 -0.52
N ASP A 208 -12.14 -3.95 -0.49
CA ASP A 208 -12.35 -4.91 0.61
C ASP A 208 -11.94 -4.29 1.96
N ILE A 209 -10.66 -3.93 2.12
CA ILE A 209 -10.13 -3.49 3.43
C ILE A 209 -10.83 -2.23 3.94
N ILE A 210 -11.18 -1.30 3.04
CA ILE A 210 -11.90 -0.08 3.42
C ILE A 210 -13.34 -0.42 3.81
N GLY A 211 -14.01 -1.31 3.06
CA GLY A 211 -15.38 -1.73 3.31
C GLY A 211 -15.58 -2.67 4.50
N SER A 212 -14.56 -3.41 4.92
CA SER A 212 -14.63 -4.49 5.92
C SER A 212 -15.25 -4.08 7.27
N ILE A 213 -15.10 -2.81 7.66
CA ILE A 213 -15.64 -2.27 8.91
C ILE A 213 -17.08 -1.78 8.77
N TYR A 214 -17.50 -1.48 7.55
CA TYR A 214 -18.79 -0.89 7.20
C TYR A 214 -19.83 -1.94 6.81
N GLU A 215 -19.43 -3.18 6.52
CA GLU A 215 -20.34 -4.32 6.31
C GLU A 215 -21.28 -4.50 7.53
N PHE A 216 -20.71 -4.58 8.74
CA PHE A 216 -21.47 -4.71 9.99
C PHE A 216 -21.78 -3.38 10.68
N ASN A 217 -21.23 -2.26 10.18
CA ASN A 217 -21.55 -0.91 10.67
C ASN A 217 -21.87 0.02 9.48
N PRO A 218 -23.03 -0.16 8.81
CA PRO A 218 -23.33 0.53 7.57
C PRO A 218 -23.27 2.06 7.70
N ILE A 219 -22.78 2.71 6.65
CA ILE A 219 -22.72 4.16 6.56
C ILE A 219 -23.44 4.63 5.30
N LYS A 220 -24.30 5.64 5.45
CA LYS A 220 -25.08 6.25 4.35
C LYS A 220 -24.56 7.65 3.99
N SER A 221 -23.26 7.85 4.13
CA SER A 221 -22.53 9.09 3.83
C SER A 221 -21.25 8.75 3.09
N ILE A 222 -20.79 9.66 2.21
CA ILE A 222 -19.47 9.58 1.57
C ILE A 222 -18.34 10.14 2.47
N ASP A 223 -18.72 10.90 3.51
CA ASP A 223 -17.79 11.46 4.48
C ASP A 223 -17.58 10.47 5.63
N PHE A 224 -16.49 9.70 5.52
CA PHE A 224 -16.08 8.70 6.51
C PHE A 224 -14.57 8.44 6.44
N PRO A 225 -13.93 8.00 7.54
CA PRO A 225 -12.52 7.61 7.50
C PRO A 225 -12.34 6.31 6.70
N LEU A 226 -11.47 6.32 5.69
CA LEU A 226 -11.20 5.14 4.84
C LEU A 226 -10.65 3.97 5.65
N PHE A 227 -9.81 4.26 6.65
CA PHE A 227 -9.18 3.25 7.49
C PHE A 227 -9.48 3.48 8.97
N LYS A 228 -9.81 2.40 9.68
CA LYS A 228 -9.84 2.35 11.15
C LYS A 228 -8.90 1.25 11.65
N GLU A 229 -8.72 1.17 12.96
CA GLU A 229 -7.83 0.18 13.61
C GLU A 229 -8.14 -1.27 13.19
N HIS A 230 -9.41 -1.59 12.97
CA HIS A 230 -9.86 -2.93 12.61
C HIS A 230 -10.16 -3.15 11.12
N SER A 231 -9.83 -2.19 10.25
CA SER A 231 -9.86 -2.38 8.79
C SER A 231 -8.89 -3.49 8.42
N ARG A 232 -9.40 -4.55 7.79
CA ARG A 232 -8.65 -5.78 7.48
C ARG A 232 -9.15 -6.36 6.17
N PHE A 233 -8.35 -7.20 5.52
CA PHE A 233 -8.81 -7.94 4.36
C PHE A 233 -9.82 -9.02 4.77
N THR A 234 -10.74 -9.35 3.87
CA THR A 234 -11.74 -10.41 4.02
C THR A 234 -11.54 -11.52 2.98
N ASP A 235 -12.51 -12.41 2.83
CA ASP A 235 -12.47 -13.48 1.84
C ASP A 235 -12.39 -12.95 0.40
N ASP A 236 -12.87 -11.74 0.14
CA ASP A 236 -12.70 -10.99 -1.10
C ASP A 236 -11.25 -10.95 -1.56
N THR A 237 -10.37 -10.42 -0.71
CA THR A 237 -8.93 -10.39 -0.99
C THR A 237 -8.39 -11.81 -1.07
N VAL A 238 -8.67 -12.69 -0.09
CA VAL A 238 -8.08 -14.04 -0.08
C VAL A 238 -8.39 -14.80 -1.39
N MET A 239 -9.63 -14.71 -1.87
CA MET A 239 -10.06 -15.35 -3.10
C MET A 239 -9.58 -14.60 -4.36
N THR A 240 -9.38 -13.28 -4.30
CA THR A 240 -8.69 -12.52 -5.35
C THR A 240 -7.25 -12.99 -5.52
N ILE A 241 -6.51 -13.19 -4.42
CA ILE A 241 -5.14 -13.74 -4.45
C ILE A 241 -5.15 -15.15 -5.03
N ALA A 242 -6.09 -16.01 -4.62
CA ALA A 242 -6.24 -17.35 -5.18
C ALA A 242 -6.47 -17.34 -6.71
N ASN A 243 -7.31 -16.44 -7.20
CA ASN A 243 -7.53 -16.27 -8.65
C ASN A 243 -6.25 -15.77 -9.37
N ALA A 244 -5.49 -14.87 -8.75
CA ALA A 244 -4.22 -14.40 -9.32
C ALA A 244 -3.18 -15.54 -9.38
N ASP A 245 -3.07 -16.33 -8.32
CA ASP A 245 -2.15 -17.47 -8.25
C ASP A 245 -2.51 -18.54 -9.28
N TRP A 246 -3.80 -18.86 -9.43
CA TRP A 246 -4.29 -19.75 -10.47
C TRP A 246 -3.90 -19.32 -11.88
N LEU A 247 -4.01 -18.03 -12.20
CA LEU A 247 -3.60 -17.50 -13.50
C LEU A 247 -2.07 -17.48 -13.66
N LEU A 248 -1.31 -17.38 -12.56
CA LEU A 248 0.14 -17.46 -12.58
C LEU A 248 0.64 -18.87 -12.87
N THR A 249 0.09 -19.89 -12.19
CA THR A 249 0.60 -21.26 -12.20
C THR A 249 -0.11 -22.15 -13.21
N GLY A 250 -1.40 -21.93 -13.46
CA GLY A 250 -2.24 -22.81 -14.26
C GLY A 250 -2.70 -24.08 -13.52
N ASP A 251 -2.52 -24.15 -12.19
CA ASP A 251 -2.93 -25.29 -11.38
C ASP A 251 -4.47 -25.38 -11.22
N SER A 252 -4.94 -26.35 -10.43
CA SER A 252 -6.36 -26.48 -10.10
C SER A 252 -6.85 -25.30 -9.25
N LEU A 253 -7.74 -24.47 -9.80
CA LEU A 253 -8.32 -23.33 -9.08
C LEU A 253 -9.02 -23.76 -7.78
N SER A 254 -9.75 -24.88 -7.80
CA SER A 254 -10.43 -25.37 -6.60
C SER A 254 -9.41 -25.80 -5.53
N GLY A 255 -8.30 -26.42 -5.93
CA GLY A 255 -7.21 -26.78 -5.02
C GLY A 255 -6.55 -25.54 -4.40
N ILE A 256 -6.28 -24.51 -5.21
CA ILE A 256 -5.73 -23.24 -4.73
C ILE A 256 -6.70 -22.55 -3.76
N MET A 257 -7.99 -22.46 -4.10
CA MET A 257 -8.98 -21.85 -3.22
C MET A 257 -9.13 -22.60 -1.89
N LEU A 258 -9.05 -23.93 -1.90
CA LEU A 258 -9.02 -24.74 -0.68
C LEU A 258 -7.79 -24.43 0.18
N ASP A 259 -6.61 -24.33 -0.43
CA ASP A 259 -5.37 -24.00 0.29
C ASP A 259 -5.44 -22.62 0.95
N TYR A 260 -5.68 -21.56 0.17
CA TYR A 260 -5.81 -20.21 0.72
C TYR A 260 -6.96 -20.10 1.73
N GLY A 261 -8.11 -20.70 1.42
CA GLY A 261 -9.27 -20.72 2.30
C GLY A 261 -8.98 -21.32 3.68
N ASN A 262 -8.27 -22.45 3.71
CA ASN A 262 -7.93 -23.16 4.94
C ASN A 262 -6.75 -22.51 5.69
N ARG A 263 -5.83 -21.80 5.00
CA ARG A 263 -4.78 -21.01 5.65
C ARG A 263 -5.34 -19.73 6.30
N TYR A 264 -6.45 -19.19 5.79
CA TYR A 264 -7.11 -17.99 6.29
C TYR A 264 -8.57 -18.25 6.69
N PRO A 265 -8.86 -19.13 7.67
CA PRO A 265 -10.22 -19.59 7.96
C PRO A 265 -11.13 -18.53 8.59
N ARG A 266 -10.57 -17.40 9.05
CA ARG A 266 -11.28 -16.28 9.69
C ARG A 266 -11.45 -15.07 8.77
N ALA A 267 -11.33 -15.25 7.45
CA ALA A 267 -11.39 -14.16 6.49
C ALA A 267 -12.79 -13.55 6.34
N GLY A 268 -13.87 -14.32 6.58
CA GLY A 268 -15.25 -13.78 6.43
C GLY A 268 -16.21 -14.66 5.65
N TYR A 269 -15.75 -15.80 5.13
CA TYR A 269 -16.50 -16.64 4.19
C TYR A 269 -17.98 -16.83 4.53
N GLY A 270 -18.83 -16.57 3.54
CA GLY A 270 -20.24 -16.93 3.58
C GLY A 270 -20.44 -18.43 3.87
N LYS A 271 -21.48 -18.76 4.63
CA LYS A 271 -21.74 -20.12 5.19
C LYS A 271 -21.59 -21.26 4.16
N SER A 272 -22.13 -21.08 2.96
CA SER A 272 -22.07 -22.11 1.91
C SER A 272 -20.65 -22.29 1.36
N PHE A 273 -19.89 -21.20 1.22
CA PHE A 273 -18.49 -21.27 0.80
C PHE A 273 -17.61 -21.85 1.90
N TYR A 274 -17.86 -21.49 3.16
CA TYR A 274 -17.18 -22.11 4.30
C TYR A 274 -17.39 -23.64 4.31
N ASN A 275 -18.62 -24.11 4.09
CA ASN A 275 -18.91 -25.55 3.96
C ASN A 275 -18.24 -26.19 2.73
N TRP A 276 -18.03 -25.43 1.66
CA TRP A 276 -17.29 -25.90 0.48
C TRP A 276 -15.80 -26.09 0.82
N LEU A 277 -15.21 -25.20 1.63
CA LEU A 277 -13.81 -25.30 2.08
C LEU A 277 -13.52 -26.54 2.95
N GLN A 278 -14.54 -27.08 3.63
CA GLN A 278 -14.41 -28.23 4.51
C GLN A 278 -14.46 -29.60 3.79
N LYS A 279 -14.57 -29.62 2.46
CA LYS A 279 -14.66 -30.87 1.69
C LYS A 279 -13.33 -31.17 1.00
N ASP A 280 -12.96 -32.45 0.97
CA ASP A 280 -11.74 -32.90 0.26
C ASP A 280 -11.85 -32.69 -1.26
N ILE A 281 -13.03 -32.96 -1.83
CA ILE A 281 -13.33 -32.79 -3.26
C ILE A 281 -14.64 -32.00 -3.37
N PRO A 282 -14.59 -30.68 -3.24
CA PRO A 282 -15.79 -29.88 -3.20
C PRO A 282 -16.44 -29.76 -4.58
N GLN A 283 -17.77 -29.71 -4.59
CA GLN A 283 -18.59 -29.51 -5.79
C GLN A 283 -19.28 -28.16 -5.71
N PRO A 284 -19.53 -27.48 -6.85
CA PRO A 284 -20.28 -26.23 -6.86
C PRO A 284 -21.70 -26.44 -6.33
N TYR A 285 -22.25 -25.40 -5.70
CA TYR A 285 -23.47 -25.51 -4.90
C TYR A 285 -24.59 -24.56 -5.35
N ASN A 286 -24.64 -24.26 -6.64
CA ASN A 286 -25.66 -23.45 -7.31
C ASN A 286 -25.88 -22.07 -6.67
N SER A 287 -24.79 -21.43 -6.24
CA SER A 287 -24.84 -20.10 -5.62
C SER A 287 -25.02 -19.00 -6.67
N PHE A 288 -25.93 -18.07 -6.37
CA PHE A 288 -26.10 -16.78 -7.05
C PHE A 288 -25.52 -15.60 -6.25
N GLY A 289 -24.75 -15.90 -5.20
CA GLY A 289 -24.05 -14.90 -4.39
C GLY A 289 -22.97 -14.13 -5.16
N ASN A 290 -22.64 -12.95 -4.68
CA ASN A 290 -21.62 -12.04 -5.25
C ASN A 290 -20.17 -12.50 -5.03
N GLY A 291 -19.95 -13.57 -4.27
CA GLY A 291 -18.62 -14.12 -4.03
C GLY A 291 -17.86 -14.57 -5.28
N SER A 292 -18.55 -14.77 -6.41
CA SER A 292 -17.92 -14.98 -7.73
C SER A 292 -17.38 -13.67 -8.33
N ALA A 293 -18.11 -12.56 -8.16
CA ALA A 293 -17.77 -11.24 -8.69
C ALA A 293 -16.65 -10.56 -7.89
N MET A 294 -16.65 -10.69 -6.56
CA MET A 294 -15.68 -10.04 -5.68
C MET A 294 -14.22 -10.39 -5.99
N ARG A 295 -13.99 -11.62 -6.46
CA ARG A 295 -12.66 -12.20 -6.69
C ARG A 295 -12.20 -12.23 -8.14
N VAL A 296 -13.06 -11.86 -9.10
CA VAL A 296 -12.79 -12.08 -10.53
C VAL A 296 -11.77 -11.10 -11.11
N SER A 297 -11.38 -10.08 -10.34
CA SER A 297 -10.57 -8.97 -10.85
C SER A 297 -9.29 -9.37 -11.60
N PRO A 298 -8.51 -10.40 -11.19
CA PRO A 298 -7.32 -10.82 -11.94
C PRO A 298 -7.64 -11.26 -13.37
N VAL A 299 -8.78 -11.93 -13.58
CA VAL A 299 -9.23 -12.37 -14.92
C VAL A 299 -9.44 -11.16 -15.84
N GLY A 300 -10.03 -10.09 -15.33
CA GLY A 300 -10.29 -8.87 -16.07
C GLY A 300 -9.03 -8.24 -16.68
N TRP A 301 -7.85 -8.50 -16.10
CA TRP A 301 -6.57 -7.90 -16.51
C TRP A 301 -5.74 -8.71 -17.50
N VAL A 302 -5.88 -10.04 -17.56
CA VAL A 302 -4.85 -10.90 -18.17
C VAL A 302 -5.08 -11.29 -19.62
N LEU A 303 -6.32 -11.20 -20.13
CA LEU A 303 -6.68 -11.71 -21.45
C LEU A 303 -6.73 -10.60 -22.50
N ASP A 304 -6.43 -10.94 -23.76
CA ASP A 304 -6.31 -9.96 -24.83
C ASP A 304 -7.68 -9.57 -25.41
N THR A 305 -8.68 -10.47 -25.31
CA THR A 305 -10.02 -10.24 -25.84
C THR A 305 -11.10 -10.27 -24.75
N LEU A 306 -12.21 -9.56 -25.01
CA LEU A 306 -13.38 -9.58 -24.13
C LEU A 306 -14.01 -10.97 -24.09
N GLU A 307 -14.09 -11.68 -25.22
CA GLU A 307 -14.66 -13.02 -25.30
C GLU A 307 -13.91 -14.01 -24.38
N GLU A 308 -12.57 -14.03 -24.46
CA GLU A 308 -11.76 -14.86 -23.59
C GLU A 308 -11.91 -14.45 -22.12
N THR A 309 -11.99 -13.14 -21.84
CA THR A 309 -12.25 -12.61 -20.49
C THR A 309 -13.55 -13.16 -19.92
N LEU A 310 -14.64 -13.13 -20.70
CA LEU A 310 -15.94 -13.66 -20.28
C LEU A 310 -15.92 -15.17 -20.08
N LYS A 311 -15.22 -15.91 -20.94
CA LYS A 311 -15.06 -17.38 -20.81
C LYS A 311 -14.30 -17.73 -19.54
N LYS A 312 -13.19 -17.03 -19.26
CA LYS A 312 -12.34 -17.28 -18.10
C LYS A 312 -12.99 -16.83 -16.80
N ALA A 313 -13.77 -15.75 -16.83
CA ALA A 313 -14.59 -15.30 -15.70
C ALA A 313 -15.64 -16.37 -15.33
N LYS A 314 -16.31 -16.94 -16.33
CA LYS A 314 -17.23 -18.07 -16.13
C LYS A 314 -16.54 -19.28 -15.50
N GLU A 315 -15.38 -19.69 -16.02
CA GLU A 315 -14.58 -20.79 -15.46
C GLU A 315 -14.25 -20.55 -13.97
N SER A 316 -13.88 -19.32 -13.60
CA SER A 316 -13.59 -18.96 -12.20
C SER A 316 -14.81 -18.91 -11.27
N ALA A 317 -16.01 -18.69 -11.84
CA ALA A 317 -17.26 -18.63 -11.09
C ALA A 317 -17.82 -20.03 -10.83
N GLU A 318 -17.87 -20.87 -11.87
CA GLU A 318 -18.58 -22.16 -11.89
C GLU A 318 -18.08 -23.17 -10.86
N ILE A 319 -16.86 -23.03 -10.33
CA ILE A 319 -16.32 -23.91 -9.29
C ILE A 319 -17.09 -23.82 -7.95
N THR A 320 -17.81 -22.72 -7.71
CA THR A 320 -18.62 -22.50 -6.50
C THR A 320 -20.01 -21.92 -6.80
N HIS A 321 -20.10 -21.03 -7.79
CA HIS A 321 -21.28 -20.25 -8.17
C HIS A 321 -21.73 -20.62 -9.58
N ASN A 322 -22.16 -21.87 -9.79
CA ASN A 322 -22.66 -22.35 -11.09
C ASN A 322 -24.11 -21.96 -11.39
N HIS A 323 -24.74 -21.10 -10.58
CA HIS A 323 -26.01 -20.48 -10.94
C HIS A 323 -25.79 -19.43 -12.04
N PRO A 324 -26.69 -19.28 -13.04
CA PRO A 324 -26.54 -18.29 -14.11
C PRO A 324 -26.25 -16.87 -13.60
N GLU A 325 -26.95 -16.41 -12.57
CA GLU A 325 -26.72 -15.07 -11.99
C GLU A 325 -25.37 -14.93 -11.24
N GLY A 326 -24.87 -16.02 -10.66
CA GLY A 326 -23.53 -16.05 -10.07
C GLY A 326 -22.43 -15.91 -11.13
N ILE A 327 -22.57 -16.62 -12.24
CA ILE A 327 -21.67 -16.54 -13.41
C ILE A 327 -21.74 -15.14 -14.04
N LYS A 328 -22.96 -14.63 -14.23
CA LYS A 328 -23.25 -13.33 -14.83
C LYS A 328 -22.59 -12.18 -14.07
N GLY A 329 -22.65 -12.20 -12.73
CA GLY A 329 -22.00 -11.16 -11.91
C GLY A 329 -20.47 -11.13 -12.09
N ALA A 330 -19.83 -12.31 -12.13
CA ALA A 330 -18.40 -12.42 -12.39
C ALA A 330 -18.04 -11.94 -13.81
N GLN A 331 -18.82 -12.35 -14.81
CA GLN A 331 -18.63 -11.93 -16.20
C GLN A 331 -18.81 -10.42 -16.38
N ALA A 332 -19.83 -9.82 -15.78
CA ALA A 332 -20.07 -8.38 -15.85
C ALA A 332 -18.94 -7.59 -15.19
N THR A 333 -18.49 -8.01 -14.01
CA THR A 333 -17.37 -7.37 -13.32
C THR A 333 -16.07 -7.46 -14.13
N ALA A 334 -15.73 -8.65 -14.65
CA ALA A 334 -14.55 -8.82 -15.50
C ALA A 334 -14.64 -8.03 -16.81
N ALA A 335 -15.84 -7.91 -17.40
CA ALA A 335 -16.08 -7.08 -18.59
C ALA A 335 -15.84 -5.59 -18.30
N CYS A 336 -16.35 -5.07 -17.17
CA CYS A 336 -16.09 -3.69 -16.76
C CYS A 336 -14.58 -3.42 -16.66
N ILE A 337 -13.83 -4.31 -16.02
CA ILE A 337 -12.36 -4.18 -15.87
C ILE A 337 -11.66 -4.20 -17.23
N TYR A 338 -12.01 -5.17 -18.09
CA TYR A 338 -11.44 -5.27 -19.44
C TYR A 338 -11.70 -4.01 -20.26
N LEU A 339 -12.95 -3.56 -20.32
CA LEU A 339 -13.35 -2.38 -21.08
C LEU A 339 -12.67 -1.12 -20.52
N ALA A 340 -12.63 -0.96 -19.21
CA ALA A 340 -11.95 0.15 -18.54
C ALA A 340 -10.46 0.22 -18.90
N ARG A 341 -9.70 -0.87 -18.71
CA ARG A 341 -8.25 -0.85 -19.00
C ARG A 341 -7.93 -0.68 -20.49
N THR A 342 -8.84 -1.12 -21.38
CA THR A 342 -8.72 -0.95 -22.83
C THR A 342 -9.17 0.43 -23.33
N GLY A 343 -9.50 1.35 -22.42
CA GLY A 343 -9.73 2.76 -22.71
C GLY A 343 -11.17 3.11 -23.10
N LYS A 344 -12.13 2.24 -22.81
CA LYS A 344 -13.55 2.53 -23.06
C LYS A 344 -14.08 3.58 -22.08
N SER A 345 -14.92 4.47 -22.58
CA SER A 345 -15.61 5.46 -21.75
C SER A 345 -16.61 4.80 -20.79
N LYS A 346 -16.96 5.49 -19.71
CA LYS A 346 -18.00 5.04 -18.77
C LYS A 346 -19.34 4.79 -19.46
N GLN A 347 -19.69 5.60 -20.46
CA GLN A 347 -20.91 5.44 -21.25
C GLN A 347 -20.87 4.17 -22.11
N GLU A 348 -19.73 3.86 -22.75
CA GLU A 348 -19.56 2.60 -23.48
C GLU A 348 -19.63 1.38 -22.55
N ILE A 349 -18.99 1.45 -21.38
CA ILE A 349 -19.04 0.39 -20.36
C ILE A 349 -20.49 0.17 -19.92
N LYS A 350 -21.19 1.25 -19.53
CA LYS A 350 -22.60 1.21 -19.13
C LYS A 350 -23.45 0.55 -20.21
N GLY A 351 -23.37 1.04 -21.45
CA GLY A 351 -24.18 0.52 -22.56
C GLY A 351 -23.91 -0.96 -22.85
N TYR A 352 -22.66 -1.40 -22.76
CA TYR A 352 -22.32 -2.82 -22.89
C TYR A 352 -22.94 -3.66 -21.77
N ILE A 353 -22.83 -3.22 -20.52
CA ILE A 353 -23.34 -3.98 -19.38
C ILE A 353 -24.88 -4.06 -19.39
N GLU A 354 -25.56 -2.96 -19.69
CA GLU A 354 -27.03 -2.92 -19.79
C GLU A 354 -27.52 -3.83 -20.93
N SER A 355 -26.88 -3.78 -22.11
CA SER A 355 -27.32 -4.57 -23.27
C SER A 355 -27.02 -6.06 -23.17
N THR A 356 -25.87 -6.43 -22.59
CA THR A 356 -25.40 -7.82 -22.58
C THR A 356 -25.85 -8.58 -21.33
N PHE A 357 -25.89 -7.91 -20.17
CA PHE A 357 -26.26 -8.54 -18.90
C PHE A 357 -27.62 -8.09 -18.38
N GLY A 358 -28.26 -7.07 -18.96
CA GLY A 358 -29.60 -6.64 -18.54
C GLY A 358 -29.63 -6.04 -17.12
N TYR A 359 -28.49 -5.60 -16.59
CA TYR A 359 -28.45 -4.85 -15.33
C TYR A 359 -28.99 -3.44 -15.55
N ASN A 360 -29.77 -2.92 -14.60
CA ASN A 360 -30.23 -1.53 -14.63
C ASN A 360 -29.15 -0.61 -14.03
N LEU A 361 -28.43 0.11 -14.88
CA LEU A 361 -27.37 1.05 -14.49
C LEU A 361 -27.79 2.52 -14.67
N SER A 362 -29.09 2.77 -14.77
CA SER A 362 -29.65 4.11 -14.99
C SER A 362 -30.14 4.81 -13.74
N ARG A 363 -29.96 4.18 -12.58
CA ARG A 363 -30.17 4.76 -11.25
C ARG A 363 -28.94 5.55 -10.83
N THR A 364 -29.12 6.43 -9.85
CA THR A 364 -28.03 7.17 -9.21
C THR A 364 -27.70 6.62 -7.82
N CYS A 365 -26.48 6.86 -7.35
CA CYS A 365 -26.04 6.52 -6.00
C CYS A 365 -26.93 7.16 -4.94
N ASP A 366 -27.41 8.39 -5.18
CA ASP A 366 -28.32 9.08 -4.28
C ASP A 366 -29.68 8.38 -4.16
N GLU A 367 -30.26 7.92 -5.28
CA GLU A 367 -31.49 7.14 -5.28
C GLU A 367 -31.31 5.78 -4.60
N ILE A 368 -30.21 5.09 -4.90
CA ILE A 368 -29.91 3.77 -4.34
C ILE A 368 -29.71 3.86 -2.82
N ARG A 369 -28.94 4.86 -2.35
CA ARG A 369 -28.57 5.02 -0.94
C ARG A 369 -29.76 5.07 -0.01
N ILE A 370 -30.88 5.66 -0.46
CA ILE A 370 -32.13 5.81 0.31
C ILE A 370 -32.72 4.45 0.68
N ALA A 371 -32.76 3.50 -0.25
CA ALA A 371 -33.52 2.26 -0.10
C ALA A 371 -32.66 0.99 0.01
N TYR A 372 -31.40 1.05 -0.41
CA TYR A 372 -30.53 -0.13 -0.47
C TYR A 372 -30.27 -0.74 0.92
N GLN A 373 -30.32 -2.07 0.98
CA GLN A 373 -30.11 -2.86 2.19
C GLN A 373 -29.05 -3.93 1.93
N PHE A 374 -28.69 -4.67 2.98
CA PHE A 374 -27.70 -5.75 2.89
C PHE A 374 -28.16 -6.84 1.92
N ASP A 375 -27.43 -7.00 0.81
CA ASP A 375 -27.71 -7.95 -0.24
C ASP A 375 -26.39 -8.56 -0.76
N VAL A 376 -26.26 -9.88 -0.55
CA VAL A 376 -25.08 -10.68 -0.93
C VAL A 376 -25.24 -11.37 -2.28
N THR A 377 -26.29 -11.05 -3.05
CA THR A 377 -26.54 -11.62 -4.37
C THR A 377 -25.81 -10.84 -5.46
N CYS A 378 -25.45 -11.51 -6.56
CA CYS A 378 -24.92 -10.82 -7.73
C CYS A 378 -25.90 -9.76 -8.26
N GLN A 379 -27.20 -10.06 -8.29
CA GLN A 379 -28.20 -9.12 -8.83
C GLN A 379 -28.40 -7.89 -7.95
N GLY A 380 -28.22 -8.05 -6.64
CA GLY A 380 -28.38 -6.98 -5.67
C GLY A 380 -27.16 -6.09 -5.50
N SER A 381 -25.94 -6.62 -5.66
CA SER A 381 -24.70 -5.89 -5.32
C SER A 381 -23.83 -5.49 -6.52
N VAL A 382 -23.74 -6.31 -7.57
CA VAL A 382 -22.92 -6.02 -8.76
C VAL A 382 -23.38 -4.76 -9.50
N PRO A 383 -24.69 -4.57 -9.83
CA PRO A 383 -25.11 -3.36 -10.51
C PRO A 383 -24.84 -2.09 -9.67
N GLU A 384 -25.00 -2.15 -8.35
CA GLU A 384 -24.79 -0.99 -7.49
C GLU A 384 -23.30 -0.61 -7.39
N SER A 385 -22.43 -1.63 -7.36
CA SER A 385 -20.98 -1.44 -7.43
C SER A 385 -20.55 -0.81 -8.76
N ILE A 386 -21.16 -1.25 -9.87
CA ILE A 386 -20.89 -0.67 -11.19
C ILE A 386 -21.39 0.78 -11.26
N ILE A 387 -22.57 1.09 -10.71
CA ILE A 387 -23.12 2.45 -10.66
C ILE A 387 -22.20 3.38 -9.84
N ALA A 388 -21.73 2.93 -8.68
CA ALA A 388 -20.75 3.67 -7.88
C ALA A 388 -19.48 4.01 -8.67
N PHE A 389 -18.95 3.05 -9.43
CA PHE A 389 -17.86 3.33 -10.37
C PHE A 389 -18.27 4.34 -11.45
N LEU A 390 -19.43 4.17 -12.10
CA LEU A 390 -19.87 5.02 -13.20
C LEU A 390 -20.03 6.49 -12.77
N GLU A 391 -20.52 6.75 -11.55
CA GLU A 391 -20.69 8.11 -11.03
C GLU A 391 -19.44 8.75 -10.43
N SER A 392 -18.43 7.95 -10.10
CA SER A 392 -17.21 8.47 -9.46
C SER A 392 -16.42 9.46 -10.34
N LYS A 393 -15.57 10.28 -9.71
CA LYS A 393 -14.60 11.14 -10.43
C LYS A 393 -13.15 10.65 -10.36
N ASP A 394 -12.83 9.85 -9.36
CA ASP A 394 -11.52 9.27 -9.10
C ASP A 394 -11.65 7.97 -8.29
N PHE A 395 -10.52 7.33 -7.97
CA PHE A 395 -10.50 6.05 -7.25
C PHE A 395 -11.09 6.15 -5.84
N GLU A 396 -10.72 7.18 -5.06
CA GLU A 396 -11.20 7.31 -3.69
C GLU A 396 -12.70 7.62 -3.68
N ASP A 397 -13.14 8.50 -4.57
CA ASP A 397 -14.54 8.84 -4.77
C ASP A 397 -15.38 7.60 -5.14
N ALA A 398 -14.85 6.70 -5.99
CA ALA A 398 -15.50 5.43 -6.33
C ALA A 398 -15.71 4.53 -5.10
N ILE A 399 -14.67 4.36 -4.28
CA ILE A 399 -14.78 3.60 -3.03
C ILE A 399 -15.79 4.27 -2.10
N ARG A 400 -15.70 5.59 -1.90
CA ARG A 400 -16.63 6.34 -1.05
C ARG A 400 -18.07 6.18 -1.49
N LEU A 401 -18.34 6.28 -2.78
CA LEU A 401 -19.69 6.06 -3.32
C LEU A 401 -20.18 4.64 -3.01
N ALA A 402 -19.39 3.61 -3.32
CA ALA A 402 -19.77 2.22 -3.09
C ALA A 402 -20.08 1.93 -1.61
N ILE A 403 -19.16 2.29 -0.71
CA ILE A 403 -19.34 2.07 0.73
C ILE A 403 -20.52 2.89 1.28
N SER A 404 -20.75 4.10 0.76
CA SER A 404 -21.88 4.95 1.18
C SER A 404 -23.24 4.37 0.84
N LEU A 405 -23.33 3.39 -0.07
CA LEU A 405 -24.58 2.68 -0.33
C LEU A 405 -24.95 1.76 0.84
N GLY A 406 -23.99 1.42 1.71
CA GLY A 406 -24.14 0.41 2.76
C GLY A 406 -24.25 -1.00 2.19
N GLY A 407 -24.85 -1.91 2.96
CA GLY A 407 -25.00 -3.30 2.56
C GLY A 407 -23.69 -4.08 2.67
N ASP A 408 -23.41 -4.91 1.66
CA ASP A 408 -22.23 -5.78 1.62
C ASP A 408 -20.98 -4.99 1.19
N ALA A 409 -20.53 -4.14 2.12
CA ALA A 409 -19.70 -2.98 1.81
C ALA A 409 -18.28 -3.35 1.34
N ASP A 410 -17.65 -4.37 1.93
CA ASP A 410 -16.36 -4.90 1.47
C ASP A 410 -16.47 -5.48 0.05
N THR A 411 -17.48 -6.30 -0.22
CA THR A 411 -17.71 -6.87 -1.55
C THR A 411 -17.99 -5.82 -2.61
N MET A 412 -18.88 -4.87 -2.31
CA MET A 412 -19.17 -3.76 -3.22
C MET A 412 -17.94 -2.87 -3.43
N GLY A 413 -17.16 -2.66 -2.37
CA GLY A 413 -15.88 -1.98 -2.42
C GLY A 413 -14.91 -2.71 -3.34
N ALA A 414 -14.74 -4.02 -3.19
CA ALA A 414 -13.81 -4.83 -3.98
C ALA A 414 -14.14 -4.81 -5.48
N ILE A 415 -15.44 -4.98 -5.81
CA ILE A 415 -15.92 -4.89 -7.20
C ILE A 415 -15.65 -3.48 -7.75
N THR A 416 -16.09 -2.44 -7.05
CA THR A 416 -15.95 -1.04 -7.50
C THR A 416 -14.49 -0.64 -7.66
N GLY A 417 -13.66 -0.95 -6.65
CA GLY A 417 -12.24 -0.64 -6.62
C GLY A 417 -11.47 -1.32 -7.74
N SER A 418 -11.82 -2.57 -8.07
CA SER A 418 -11.19 -3.28 -9.19
C SER A 418 -11.45 -2.61 -10.55
N ILE A 419 -12.67 -2.11 -10.76
CA ILE A 419 -13.05 -1.39 -11.99
C ILE A 419 -12.41 0.00 -12.00
N ALA A 420 -12.45 0.71 -10.86
CA ALA A 420 -11.88 2.04 -10.70
C ALA A 420 -10.36 2.05 -10.93
N GLU A 421 -9.63 1.07 -10.41
CA GLU A 421 -8.18 0.93 -10.66
C GLU A 421 -7.90 0.75 -12.16
N ALA A 422 -8.67 -0.09 -12.85
CA ALA A 422 -8.52 -0.30 -14.29
C ALA A 422 -8.80 0.95 -15.12
N TYR A 423 -9.76 1.77 -14.69
CA TYR A 423 -10.18 2.98 -15.40
C TYR A 423 -9.26 4.17 -15.11
N TYR A 424 -9.04 4.50 -13.83
CA TYR A 424 -8.26 5.68 -13.43
C TYR A 424 -6.76 5.45 -13.47
N ARG A 425 -6.31 4.18 -13.47
CA ARG A 425 -4.89 3.77 -13.48
C ARG A 425 -4.04 4.35 -12.36
N ASN A 426 -4.67 4.92 -11.34
CA ASN A 426 -4.00 5.53 -10.21
C ASN A 426 -4.81 5.28 -8.94
N VAL A 427 -4.23 4.52 -8.02
CA VAL A 427 -4.68 4.45 -6.63
C VAL A 427 -3.84 5.44 -5.82
N PRO A 428 -4.44 6.32 -4.99
CA PRO A 428 -3.70 7.25 -4.15
C PRO A 428 -2.64 6.57 -3.27
N ASP A 429 -1.45 7.16 -3.15
CA ASP A 429 -0.32 6.53 -2.44
C ASP A 429 -0.63 6.30 -0.95
N HIS A 430 -1.37 7.19 -0.31
CA HIS A 430 -1.78 7.01 1.08
C HIS A 430 -2.69 5.77 1.26
N ILE A 431 -3.51 5.42 0.26
CA ILE A 431 -4.30 4.18 0.25
C ILE A 431 -3.36 3.00 0.06
N LYS A 432 -2.46 3.04 -0.94
CA LYS A 432 -1.51 1.95 -1.20
C LYS A 432 -0.68 1.61 0.04
N GLU A 433 -0.13 2.62 0.71
CA GLU A 433 0.69 2.46 1.91
C GLU A 433 -0.09 1.77 3.04
N GLU A 434 -1.34 2.18 3.28
CA GLU A 434 -2.17 1.58 4.32
C GLU A 434 -2.55 0.13 4.00
N ILE A 435 -2.82 -0.19 2.74
CA ILE A 435 -3.11 -1.56 2.31
C ILE A 435 -1.88 -2.46 2.48
N LEU A 436 -0.70 -2.03 2.03
CA LEU A 436 0.53 -2.82 2.16
C LEU A 436 0.91 -3.11 3.62
N LYS A 437 0.55 -2.24 4.56
CA LYS A 437 0.71 -2.47 6.00
C LYS A 437 -0.21 -3.56 6.55
N ARG A 438 -1.37 -3.77 5.93
CA ARG A 438 -2.44 -4.68 6.36
C ARG A 438 -2.40 -6.04 5.68
N LEU A 439 -1.58 -6.20 4.65
CA LEU A 439 -1.47 -7.47 3.91
C LEU A 439 -0.36 -8.40 4.45
N PRO A 440 -0.60 -9.71 4.43
CA PRO A 440 0.45 -10.71 4.55
C PRO A 440 1.48 -10.58 3.41
N GLU A 441 2.72 -10.93 3.69
CA GLU A 441 3.80 -10.84 2.69
C GLU A 441 3.59 -11.79 1.51
N GLU A 442 2.99 -12.96 1.76
CA GLU A 442 2.65 -13.90 0.71
C GLU A 442 1.68 -13.32 -0.32
N PHE A 443 0.65 -12.57 0.12
CA PHE A 443 -0.32 -11.94 -0.78
C PHE A 443 0.36 -10.89 -1.64
N ILE A 444 1.22 -10.07 -1.02
CA ILE A 444 2.04 -9.08 -1.73
C ILE A 444 2.91 -9.77 -2.79
N ASN A 445 3.61 -10.84 -2.43
CA ASN A 445 4.52 -11.54 -3.33
C ASN A 445 3.78 -12.19 -4.52
N VAL A 446 2.59 -12.76 -4.31
CA VAL A 446 1.76 -13.32 -5.40
C VAL A 446 1.32 -12.21 -6.34
N MET A 447 0.82 -11.09 -5.81
CA MET A 447 0.34 -9.98 -6.63
C MET A 447 1.48 -9.25 -7.35
N GLU A 448 2.67 -9.15 -6.76
CA GLU A 448 3.86 -8.58 -7.41
C GLU A 448 4.27 -9.45 -8.61
N LYS A 449 4.28 -10.78 -8.44
CA LYS A 449 4.55 -11.72 -9.54
C LYS A 449 3.49 -11.61 -10.63
N PHE A 450 2.22 -11.52 -10.24
CA PHE A 450 1.09 -11.34 -11.15
C PHE A 450 1.24 -10.06 -11.97
N TYR A 451 1.47 -8.92 -11.29
CA TYR A 451 1.64 -7.62 -11.92
C TYR A 451 2.82 -7.62 -12.90
N LYS A 452 3.96 -8.16 -12.49
CA LYS A 452 5.15 -8.26 -13.35
C LYS A 452 4.91 -9.14 -14.58
N LYS A 453 4.18 -10.26 -14.45
CA LYS A 453 3.93 -11.20 -15.56
C LYS A 453 2.95 -10.62 -16.58
N PHE A 454 1.87 -9.99 -16.12
CA PHE A 454 0.74 -9.66 -16.98
C PHE A 454 0.52 -8.16 -17.23
N ILE A 455 0.99 -7.28 -16.34
CA ILE A 455 0.70 -5.84 -16.43
C ILE A 455 1.91 -5.09 -16.99
N MET A 456 3.10 -5.24 -16.39
CA MET A 456 4.32 -4.57 -16.88
C MET A 456 4.65 -4.92 -18.34
N LYS A 457 4.46 -6.19 -18.75
CA LYS A 457 4.71 -6.61 -20.14
C LYS A 457 3.76 -5.97 -21.15
N ASN A 458 2.59 -5.51 -20.72
CA ASN A 458 1.61 -4.88 -21.59
C ASN A 458 1.86 -3.38 -21.73
N ASP A 459 2.36 -2.69 -20.68
CA ASP A 459 2.73 -1.27 -20.75
C ASP A 459 3.84 -1.00 -21.79
N ASP A 460 4.82 -1.91 -21.92
CA ASP A 460 5.88 -1.80 -22.93
C ASP A 460 5.31 -1.88 -24.37
N LYS A 461 4.32 -2.75 -24.63
CA LYS A 461 3.65 -2.86 -25.94
C LYS A 461 2.85 -1.59 -26.31
N PHE A 462 2.33 -0.85 -25.33
CA PHE A 462 1.65 0.42 -25.57
C PHE A 462 2.63 1.55 -25.90
N SER A 463 3.83 1.53 -25.31
CA SER A 463 4.86 2.54 -25.59
C SER A 463 5.44 2.44 -27.01
N ASP A 464 5.58 1.22 -27.56
CA ASP A 464 6.12 0.99 -28.91
C ASP A 464 5.11 1.28 -30.03
N LYS A 465 3.80 1.14 -29.77
CA LYS A 465 2.75 1.55 -30.73
C LYS A 465 2.67 3.07 -30.94
N ASN A 466 3.07 3.86 -29.94
CA ASN A 466 3.10 5.32 -30.06
C ASN A 466 4.40 5.85 -30.70
N LYS A 467 5.48 5.05 -30.72
CA LYS A 467 6.73 5.38 -31.42
C LYS A 467 6.74 4.98 -32.90
N SER A 468 5.83 4.10 -33.31
CA SER A 468 5.69 3.67 -34.71
C SER A 468 4.71 4.53 -35.53
N ASN A 469 4.09 5.53 -34.91
CA ASN A 469 3.19 6.51 -35.53
C ASN A 469 3.72 7.97 -35.44
N GLN A 470 5.01 8.15 -35.19
CA GLN A 470 5.77 9.39 -35.42
C GLN A 470 6.86 9.09 -36.45
#